data_AF-A0A1V4ITG3-F1
#
_entry.id   AF-A0A1V4ITG3-F1
#
_cell.length_a   1.000
_cell.length_b   1.000
_cell.length_c   1.000
_cell.angle_alpha   90.00
_cell.angle_beta   90.00
_cell.angle_gamma   90.00
#
_symmetry.space_group_name_H-M   'P 1'
#
loop_
_entity.id
_entity.type
_entity.pdbx_description
1 polymer ?
#
loop_
_entity_poly.entity_id
_entity_poly.type
_entity_poly.pdbx_seq_one_letter_code
_entity_poly.pdbx_strand_id
1 'polypeptide(L)'
;MRNKGNVVIYVVLVGFLLILISLIMLKFQLQRSSELQRKILIFNSSTTEAVKVKNKSKEEILNNLYNSINTNKEIDTNEKLNKYKENTLSKDITDYNQNGIELSYDSKFDAVVMKFTSDTGNSYREYYSLCFKDSKLKIIFLGQKEG
;
A
#
# COMPACT_ATOMS: atom_id res chain seq x y z
N MET A 1 25.77 30.61 -46.63
CA MET A 1 25.01 30.86 -45.39
C MET A 1 23.99 29.75 -45.17
N ARG A 2 24.33 28.65 -44.48
CA ARG A 2 23.41 27.50 -44.26
C ARG A 2 23.35 26.96 -42.82
N ASN A 3 24.20 27.46 -41.91
CA ASN A 3 24.35 26.87 -40.56
C ASN A 3 23.49 27.52 -39.46
N LYS A 4 22.83 28.66 -39.71
CA LYS A 4 22.05 29.37 -38.66
C LYS A 4 20.66 28.76 -38.42
N GLY A 5 20.05 28.11 -39.43
CA GLY A 5 18.72 27.50 -39.30
C GLY A 5 18.70 26.24 -38.42
N ASN A 6 19.76 25.43 -38.48
CA ASN A 6 19.84 24.20 -37.70
C ASN A 6 20.00 24.47 -36.19
N VAL A 7 20.75 25.51 -35.81
CA VAL A 7 20.98 25.85 -34.39
C VAL A 7 19.67 26.21 -33.69
N VAL A 8 18.78 26.94 -34.36
CA VAL A 8 17.46 27.31 -33.81
C VAL A 8 16.59 26.05 -33.60
N ILE A 9 16.63 25.12 -34.55
CA ILE A 9 15.88 23.86 -34.45
C ILE A 9 16.39 23.00 -33.28
N TYR A 10 17.71 22.92 -33.07
CA TYR A 10 18.28 22.19 -31.93
C TYR A 10 17.92 22.83 -30.59
N VAL A 11 17.94 24.17 -30.48
CA VAL A 11 17.54 24.87 -29.26
C VAL A 11 16.07 24.61 -28.92
N VAL A 12 15.19 24.61 -29.93
CA VAL A 12 13.76 24.30 -29.74
C VAL A 12 13.57 22.83 -29.32
N LEU A 13 14.28 21.88 -29.95
CA LEU A 13 14.22 20.46 -29.60
C LEU A 13 14.70 20.19 -28.17
N VAL A 14 15.81 20.79 -27.76
CA VAL A 14 16.33 20.64 -26.39
C VAL A 14 15.38 21.29 -25.38
N GLY A 15 14.84 22.46 -25.68
CA GLY A 15 13.84 23.11 -24.83
C GLY A 15 12.58 22.26 -24.66
N PHE A 16 12.07 21.67 -25.75
CA PHE A 16 10.92 20.78 -25.70
C PHE A 16 11.19 19.52 -24.87
N LEU A 17 12.39 18.93 -25.00
CA LEU A 17 12.80 17.76 -24.23
C LEU A 17 12.85 18.06 -22.72
N LEU A 18 13.39 19.22 -22.32
CA LEU A 18 13.45 19.62 -20.91
C LEU A 18 12.06 19.86 -20.31
N ILE A 19 11.14 20.44 -21.08
CA ILE A 19 9.75 20.62 -20.66
C ILE A 19 9.08 19.25 -20.46
N LEU A 20 9.32 18.30 -21.38
CA LEU A 20 8.75 16.95 -21.29
C LEU A 20 9.23 16.21 -20.04
N ILE A 21 10.53 16.26 -19.74
CA ILE A 21 11.12 15.66 -18.54
C ILE A 21 10.52 16.29 -17.27
N SER A 22 10.37 17.61 -17.27
CA SER A 22 9.80 18.35 -16.13
C SER A 22 8.34 17.95 -15.87
N LEU A 23 7.54 17.77 -16.93
CA LEU A 23 6.15 17.32 -16.82
C LEU A 23 6.05 15.88 -16.29
N ILE A 24 6.94 14.98 -16.72
CA ILE A 24 6.99 13.60 -16.25
C ILE A 24 7.36 13.57 -14.75
N MET A 25 8.39 14.32 -14.35
CA MET A 25 8.77 14.44 -12.93
C MET A 25 7.65 15.03 -12.07
N LEU A 26 6.97 16.07 -12.56
CA LEU A 26 5.86 16.70 -11.84
C LEU A 26 4.70 15.72 -11.64
N LYS A 27 4.31 14.97 -12.68
CA LYS A 27 3.28 13.92 -12.56
C LYS A 27 3.65 12.87 -11.52
N PHE A 28 4.90 12.41 -11.53
CA PHE A 28 5.38 11.41 -10.57
C PHE A 28 5.34 11.95 -9.12
N GLN A 29 5.73 13.21 -8.90
CA GLN A 29 5.66 13.83 -7.57
C GLN A 29 4.23 14.04 -7.09
N LEU A 30 3.32 14.49 -7.96
CA LEU A 30 1.90 14.67 -7.63
C LEU A 30 1.24 13.33 -7.24
N GLN A 31 1.52 12.27 -7.99
CA GLN A 31 1.01 10.94 -7.69
C GLN A 31 1.48 10.46 -6.32
N ARG A 32 2.79 10.55 -6.04
CA ARG A 32 3.38 10.19 -4.74
C ARG A 32 2.84 11.03 -3.58
N SER A 33 2.64 12.33 -3.78
CA SER A 33 2.06 13.23 -2.76
C SER A 33 0.60 12.87 -2.44
N SER A 34 -0.19 12.53 -3.46
CA SER A 34 -1.59 12.14 -3.27
C SER A 34 -1.73 10.81 -2.51
N GLU A 35 -0.83 9.86 -2.78
CA GLU A 35 -0.76 8.58 -2.05
C GLU A 35 -0.38 8.80 -0.57
N LEU A 36 0.59 9.67 -0.31
CA LEU A 36 0.98 10.04 1.05
C LEU A 36 -0.16 10.71 1.82
N GLN A 37 -0.87 11.65 1.19
CA GLN A 37 -2.02 12.32 1.81
C GLN A 37 -3.18 11.35 2.10
N ARG A 38 -3.44 10.38 1.22
CA ARG A 38 -4.43 9.32 1.49
C ARG A 38 -4.04 8.45 2.67
N LYS A 39 -2.77 8.05 2.78
CA LYS A 39 -2.26 7.26 3.92
C LYS A 39 -2.41 8.04 5.24
N ILE A 40 -2.17 9.37 5.22
CA ILE A 40 -2.37 10.25 6.39
C ILE A 40 -3.85 10.43 6.75
N LEU A 41 -4.75 10.53 5.76
CA LEU A 41 -6.19 10.69 6.03
C LEU A 41 -6.77 9.48 6.78
N ILE A 42 -6.37 8.26 6.42
CA ILE A 42 -6.77 7.03 7.13
C ILE A 42 -6.27 7.08 8.58
N PHE A 43 -5.00 7.46 8.78
CA PHE A 43 -4.39 7.60 10.10
C PHE A 43 -5.18 8.57 10.98
N ASN A 44 -5.54 9.75 10.46
CA ASN A 44 -6.25 10.78 11.23
C ASN A 44 -7.74 10.47 11.47
N SER A 45 -8.35 9.59 10.66
CA SER A 45 -9.73 9.12 10.90
C SER A 45 -9.84 8.01 11.96
N SER A 46 -8.69 7.56 12.50
CA SER A 46 -8.62 6.51 13.52
C SER A 46 -8.78 7.14 14.90
N THR A 47 -10.01 7.45 15.32
CA THR A 47 -10.27 7.80 16.72
C THR A 47 -9.97 6.57 17.58
N THR A 48 -9.03 6.76 18.50
CA THR A 48 -8.49 5.78 19.44
C THR A 48 -9.58 5.25 20.38
N GLU A 49 -10.23 4.16 20.00
CA GLU A 49 -10.75 3.19 20.96
C GLU A 49 -10.25 1.82 20.55
N ALA A 50 -9.24 1.34 21.27
CA ALA A 50 -8.69 0.00 21.12
C ALA A 50 -9.76 -1.02 21.53
N VAL A 51 -10.60 -1.42 20.58
CA VAL A 51 -11.62 -2.44 20.78
C VAL A 51 -10.93 -3.79 21.01
N LYS A 52 -10.96 -4.24 22.26
CA LYS A 52 -10.54 -5.58 22.69
C LYS A 52 -11.48 -6.66 22.11
N VAL A 53 -11.39 -6.91 20.81
CA VAL A 53 -11.81 -8.20 20.25
C VAL A 53 -10.71 -9.20 20.58
N LYS A 54 -11.05 -10.43 21.01
CA LYS A 54 -10.09 -11.49 21.41
C LYS A 54 -8.80 -11.46 20.58
N ASN A 55 -7.74 -10.87 21.15
CA ASN A 55 -6.46 -10.63 20.48
C ASN A 55 -5.86 -11.88 19.82
N LYS A 56 -6.12 -13.06 20.39
CA LYS A 56 -5.54 -14.32 19.90
C LYS A 56 -5.92 -14.65 18.46
N SER A 57 -7.18 -14.50 18.06
CA SER A 57 -7.61 -14.86 16.70
C SER A 57 -7.05 -13.90 15.65
N LYS A 58 -6.95 -12.61 15.99
CA LYS A 58 -6.34 -11.60 15.10
C LYS A 58 -4.84 -11.83 14.93
N GLU A 59 -4.13 -12.03 16.04
CA GLU A 59 -2.70 -12.32 16.05
C GLU A 59 -2.37 -13.59 15.26
N GLU A 60 -3.19 -14.64 15.38
CA GLU A 60 -3.05 -15.88 14.62
C GLU A 60 -3.18 -15.65 13.12
N ILE A 61 -4.19 -14.88 12.69
CA ILE A 61 -4.40 -14.56 11.27
C ILE A 61 -3.23 -13.75 10.72
N LEU A 62 -2.77 -12.73 11.45
CA LEU A 62 -1.62 -11.93 11.05
C LEU A 62 -0.31 -12.74 11.03
N ASN A 63 -0.14 -13.68 11.96
CA ASN A 63 0.99 -14.61 11.97
C ASN A 63 0.96 -15.57 10.79
N ASN A 64 -0.22 -16.10 10.44
CA ASN A 64 -0.39 -16.96 9.26
C ASN A 64 -0.08 -16.19 7.98
N LEU A 65 -0.55 -14.95 7.86
CA LEU A 65 -0.20 -14.05 6.77
C LEU A 65 1.31 -13.81 6.70
N TYR A 66 1.93 -13.46 7.84
CA TYR A 66 3.36 -13.25 7.94
C TYR A 66 4.14 -14.48 7.47
N ASN A 67 3.77 -15.68 7.95
CA ASN A 67 4.42 -16.93 7.60
C ASN A 67 4.24 -17.27 6.12
N SER A 68 3.06 -17.03 5.54
CA SER A 68 2.81 -17.26 4.11
C SER A 68 3.73 -16.41 3.23
N ILE A 69 3.88 -15.12 3.57
CA ILE A 69 4.77 -14.23 2.82
C ILE A 69 6.25 -14.58 3.07
N ASN A 70 6.61 -14.86 4.32
CA ASN A 70 7.99 -15.08 4.73
C ASN A 70 8.54 -16.46 4.32
N THR A 71 7.68 -17.45 4.07
CA THR A 71 8.09 -18.76 3.50
C THR A 71 8.37 -18.66 2.00
N ASN A 72 7.80 -17.67 1.32
CA ASN A 72 8.15 -17.36 -0.06
C ASN A 72 9.51 -16.62 -0.10
N LYS A 73 10.59 -17.40 -0.17
CA LYS A 73 11.99 -16.92 -0.20
C LYS A 73 12.29 -15.96 -1.35
N GLU A 74 11.43 -15.89 -2.36
CA GLU A 74 11.58 -14.94 -3.46
C GLU A 74 11.21 -13.52 -3.05
N ILE A 75 10.41 -13.34 -1.99
CA ILE A 75 9.97 -12.04 -1.51
C ILE A 75 10.93 -11.54 -0.41
N ASP A 76 12.02 -10.90 -0.82
CA ASP A 76 13.10 -10.41 0.06
C ASP A 76 13.26 -8.88 0.06
N THR A 77 12.52 -8.19 -0.81
CA THR A 77 12.63 -6.76 -1.08
C THR A 77 11.25 -6.13 -1.18
N ASN A 78 11.15 -4.83 -0.89
CA ASN A 78 9.89 -4.09 -1.00
C ASN A 78 9.33 -4.09 -2.44
N GLU A 79 10.18 -4.11 -3.46
CA GLU A 79 9.71 -4.18 -4.86
C GLU A 79 9.02 -5.51 -5.16
N LYS A 80 9.63 -6.64 -4.77
CA LYS A 80 9.05 -7.96 -4.95
C LYS A 80 7.81 -8.15 -4.08
N LEU A 81 7.80 -7.58 -2.87
CA LEU A 81 6.61 -7.54 -2.01
C LEU A 81 5.46 -6.78 -2.67
N ASN A 82 5.73 -5.63 -3.30
CA ASN A 82 4.69 -4.86 -3.99
C ASN A 82 4.14 -5.61 -5.21
N LYS A 83 5.02 -6.26 -6.00
CA LYS A 83 4.59 -7.15 -7.09
C LYS A 83 3.74 -8.31 -6.57
N TYR A 84 4.10 -8.90 -5.44
CA TYR A 84 3.34 -9.97 -4.80
C TYR A 84 1.97 -9.48 -4.30
N LYS A 85 1.91 -8.29 -3.70
CA LYS A 85 0.65 -7.64 -3.30
C LYS A 85 -0.32 -7.46 -4.46
N GLU A 86 0.17 -6.93 -5.57
CA GLU A 86 -0.65 -6.62 -6.75
C GLU A 86 -1.13 -7.87 -7.48
N ASN A 87 -0.29 -8.92 -7.58
CA ASN A 87 -0.57 -10.08 -8.41
C ASN A 87 -1.18 -11.28 -7.67
N THR A 88 -0.83 -11.45 -6.40
CA THR A 88 -1.09 -12.68 -5.62
C THR A 88 -1.89 -12.37 -4.37
N LEU A 89 -1.47 -11.41 -3.57
CA LEU A 89 -2.16 -11.06 -2.33
C LEU A 89 -3.57 -10.51 -2.57
N SER A 90 -3.74 -9.75 -3.67
CA SER A 90 -5.04 -9.25 -4.15
C SER A 90 -6.01 -10.34 -4.60
N LYS A 91 -5.52 -11.57 -4.85
CA LYS A 91 -6.31 -12.72 -5.31
C LYS A 91 -6.46 -13.81 -4.26
N ASP A 92 -5.42 -14.07 -3.47
CA ASP A 92 -5.38 -15.16 -2.49
C ASP A 92 -6.00 -14.77 -1.15
N ILE A 93 -5.94 -13.48 -0.77
CA ILE A 93 -6.53 -13.02 0.49
C ILE A 93 -8.03 -12.75 0.34
N THR A 94 -8.55 -12.62 -0.88
CA THR A 94 -9.91 -12.13 -1.16
C THR A 94 -11.03 -12.89 -0.45
N ASP A 95 -10.80 -14.14 -0.02
CA ASP A 95 -11.80 -14.98 0.65
C ASP A 95 -11.30 -15.63 1.95
N TYR A 96 -10.30 -15.04 2.65
CA TYR A 96 -9.93 -15.55 3.96
C TYR A 96 -10.99 -15.14 5.00
N ASN A 97 -11.92 -16.04 5.27
CA ASN A 97 -12.93 -15.93 6.32
C ASN A 97 -12.68 -17.01 7.38
N GLN A 98 -12.19 -16.61 8.55
CA GLN A 98 -12.09 -17.49 9.71
C GLN A 98 -12.67 -16.81 10.94
N ASN A 99 -13.53 -17.52 11.67
CA ASN A 99 -14.08 -17.08 12.95
C ASN A 99 -14.75 -15.69 12.90
N GLY A 100 -15.38 -15.32 11.77
CA GLY A 100 -16.02 -14.01 11.59
C GLY A 100 -15.04 -12.85 11.35
N ILE A 101 -13.78 -13.17 11.06
CA ILE A 101 -12.75 -12.21 10.64
C ILE A 101 -12.48 -12.43 9.15
N GLU A 102 -12.71 -11.40 8.36
CA GLU A 102 -12.39 -11.36 6.94
C GLU A 102 -11.07 -10.62 6.73
N LEU A 103 -10.18 -11.17 5.91
CA LEU A 103 -8.99 -10.48 5.44
C LEU A 103 -9.19 -10.12 3.96
N SER A 104 -8.77 -8.94 3.53
CA SER A 104 -8.72 -8.56 2.12
C SER A 104 -7.51 -7.66 1.86
N TYR A 105 -7.12 -7.48 0.60
CA TYR A 105 -6.12 -6.48 0.22
C TYR A 105 -6.79 -5.34 -0.53
N ASP A 106 -6.66 -4.11 -0.03
CA ASP A 106 -7.15 -2.90 -0.68
C ASP A 106 -6.02 -2.24 -1.46
N SER A 107 -6.03 -2.45 -2.78
CA SER A 107 -5.04 -1.88 -3.70
C SER A 107 -5.08 -0.35 -3.77
N LYS A 108 -6.21 0.30 -3.42
CA LYS A 108 -6.29 1.77 -3.42
C LYS A 108 -5.51 2.41 -2.28
N PHE A 109 -5.30 1.67 -1.20
CA PHE A 109 -4.59 2.13 -0.01
C PHE A 109 -3.27 1.39 0.24
N ASP A 110 -2.95 0.39 -0.58
CA ASP A 110 -1.77 -0.48 -0.40
C ASP A 110 -1.74 -1.02 1.04
N ALA A 111 -2.88 -1.58 1.46
CA ALA A 111 -3.12 -2.04 2.82
C ALA A 111 -3.88 -3.36 2.82
N VAL A 112 -3.49 -4.25 3.73
CA VAL A 112 -4.30 -5.38 4.13
C VAL A 112 -5.39 -4.86 5.06
N VAL A 113 -6.63 -5.20 4.76
CA VAL A 113 -7.81 -4.81 5.52
C VAL A 113 -8.32 -6.03 6.25
N MET A 114 -8.45 -5.94 7.57
CA MET A 114 -9.09 -6.95 8.39
C MET A 114 -10.45 -6.42 8.83
N LYS A 115 -11.52 -7.10 8.45
CA LYS A 115 -12.88 -6.79 8.90
C LYS A 115 -13.31 -7.80 9.94
N PHE A 116 -13.96 -7.33 11.00
CA PHE A 116 -14.50 -8.20 12.04
C PHE A 116 -15.65 -7.51 12.76
N THR A 117 -16.55 -8.31 13.31
CA THR A 117 -17.57 -7.83 14.24
C THR A 117 -17.07 -8.03 15.67
N SER A 118 -17.17 -6.98 16.46
CA SER A 118 -16.86 -7.03 17.89
C SER A 118 -17.92 -7.78 18.68
N ASP A 119 -17.60 -8.16 19.92
CA ASP A 119 -18.55 -8.77 20.84
C ASP A 119 -19.76 -7.87 21.14
N THR A 120 -19.63 -6.55 20.93
CA THR A 120 -20.73 -5.57 21.06
C THR A 120 -21.60 -5.47 19.81
N GLY A 121 -21.34 -6.26 18.76
CA GLY A 121 -22.10 -6.27 17.51
C GLY A 121 -21.66 -5.20 16.50
N ASN A 122 -20.73 -4.32 16.86
CA ASN A 122 -20.22 -3.28 15.96
C ASN A 122 -19.20 -3.89 14.98
N SER A 123 -19.29 -3.48 13.71
CA SER A 123 -18.37 -3.91 12.66
C SER A 123 -17.19 -2.94 12.59
N TYR A 124 -15.99 -3.50 12.45
CA TYR A 124 -14.76 -2.72 12.37
C TYR A 124 -13.92 -3.16 11.18
N ARG A 125 -13.11 -2.21 10.69
CA ARG A 125 -12.08 -2.43 9.70
C ARG A 125 -10.76 -1.93 10.23
N GLU A 126 -9.79 -2.81 10.35
CA GLU A 126 -8.42 -2.49 10.68
C GLU A 126 -7.55 -2.53 9.42
N TYR A 127 -6.61 -1.59 9.33
CA TYR A 127 -5.75 -1.42 8.17
C TYR A 127 -4.30 -1.73 8.57
N TYR A 128 -3.62 -2.53 7.76
CA TYR A 128 -2.26 -2.98 8.00
C TYR A 128 -1.40 -2.77 6.76
N SER A 129 -0.20 -2.21 6.93
CA SER A 129 0.81 -2.13 5.87
C SER A 129 1.78 -3.30 5.98
N LEU A 130 2.14 -3.88 4.82
CA LEU A 130 3.21 -4.86 4.72
C LEU A 130 4.43 -4.18 4.12
N CYS A 131 5.58 -4.28 4.78
CA CYS A 131 6.85 -3.76 4.28
C CYS A 131 8.05 -4.55 4.81
N PHE A 132 9.15 -4.56 4.07
CA PHE A 132 10.46 -4.97 4.59
C PHE A 132 11.16 -3.79 5.25
N LYS A 133 11.57 -3.99 6.50
CA LYS A 133 12.46 -3.10 7.25
C LYS A 133 13.59 -3.94 7.83
N ASP A 134 14.83 -3.51 7.60
CA ASP A 134 16.04 -4.23 8.04
C ASP A 134 16.06 -5.68 7.55
N SER A 135 15.68 -5.90 6.28
CA SER A 135 15.55 -7.21 5.62
C SER A 135 14.58 -8.18 6.31
N LYS A 136 13.67 -7.67 7.14
CA LYS A 136 12.61 -8.45 7.79
C LYS A 136 11.26 -7.92 7.36
N LEU A 137 10.35 -8.84 7.04
CA LEU A 137 8.96 -8.49 6.82
C LEU A 137 8.39 -7.88 8.11
N LYS A 138 7.58 -6.85 7.96
CA LYS A 138 6.85 -6.18 9.03
C LYS A 138 5.41 -6.01 8.59
N ILE A 139 4.51 -6.29 9.52
CA ILE A 139 3.09 -5.96 9.43
C ILE A 139 2.87 -4.81 10.40
N ILE A 140 2.50 -3.65 9.88
CA ILE A 140 2.38 -2.41 10.65
C ILE A 140 0.90 -2.03 10.70
N PHE A 141 0.35 -1.92 11.91
CA PHE A 141 -0.99 -1.39 12.10
C PHE A 141 -1.04 0.10 11.71
N LEU A 142 -1.95 0.45 10.81
CA LEU A 142 -2.12 1.81 10.29
C LEU A 142 -3.28 2.56 10.95
N GLY A 143 -4.29 1.83 11.43
CA GLY A 143 -5.49 2.44 11.98
C GLY A 143 -6.71 1.53 11.92
N GLN A 144 -7.79 1.98 12.55
CA GLN A 144 -9.07 1.29 12.62
C GLN A 144 -10.19 2.27 12.29
N LYS A 145 -11.21 1.77 11.61
CA LYS A 145 -12.44 2.50 11.31
C LYS A 145 -13.65 1.64 11.67
N GLU A 146 -14.63 2.23 12.34
CA GLU A 146 -15.95 1.61 12.51
C GLU A 146 -16.68 1.59 11.15
N GLY A 147 -17.22 0.43 10.81
CA GLY A 147 -17.68 0.06 9.47
C GLY A 147 -19.18 -0.04 9.35
#